data_AF-A0A7Z7W395-F1
#
_entry.id   AF-A0A7Z7W395-F1
#
_cell.length_a   1.000
_cell.length_b   1.000
_cell.length_c   1.000
_cell.angle_alpha   90.00
_cell.angle_beta   90.00
_cell.angle_gamma   90.00
#
_symmetry.space_group_name_H-M   'P 1'
#
loop_
_entity.id
_entity.type
_entity.pdbx_description
1 polymer ?
#
loop_
_entity_poly.entity_id
_entity_poly.type
_entity_poly.pdbx_seq_one_letter_code
_entity_poly.pdbx_strand_id
1 'polypeptide(L)'
;MEKNEYTAKYNEYSQLLDATYSQAVAYLLNKYGAVTDDYYKEKSYTRFLNGEIKSISKGKYTRASEGLYCHHISEDKFQNLSDLRFISEFKYSYNYQKKENLVYCDLIEHLILHAIITKESNGQFGVAGLCQMIKPTVID
;
A
#
# COMPACT_ATOMS: atom_id res chain seq x y z
N MET A 1 -22.63 -8.82 -18.54
CA MET A 1 -21.50 -9.16 -17.64
C MET A 1 -21.58 -10.64 -17.36
N GLU A 2 -20.74 -11.41 -18.05
CA GLU A 2 -20.85 -12.87 -18.14
C GLU A 2 -20.17 -13.54 -16.95
N LYS A 3 -20.73 -14.67 -16.51
CA LYS A 3 -20.25 -15.58 -15.44
C LYS A 3 -18.74 -15.89 -15.48
N ASN A 4 -18.11 -15.67 -16.63
CA ASN A 4 -16.69 -15.89 -16.89
C ASN A 4 -15.78 -14.84 -16.20
N GLU A 5 -16.18 -13.57 -16.15
CA GLU A 5 -15.36 -12.48 -15.58
C GLU A 5 -15.21 -12.60 -14.06
N TYR A 6 -16.30 -12.91 -13.36
CA TYR A 6 -16.27 -13.15 -11.91
C TYR A 6 -15.40 -14.36 -11.54
N THR A 7 -15.46 -15.42 -12.35
CA THR A 7 -14.64 -16.62 -12.13
C THR A 7 -13.16 -16.29 -12.32
N ALA A 8 -12.81 -15.50 -13.34
CA ALA A 8 -11.45 -15.04 -13.55
C ALA A 8 -10.93 -14.20 -12.37
N LYS A 9 -11.68 -13.18 -11.93
CA LYS A 9 -11.31 -12.37 -10.77
C LYS A 9 -11.18 -13.19 -9.49
N TYR A 10 -12.11 -14.10 -9.23
CA TYR A 10 -12.05 -14.98 -8.07
C TYR A 10 -10.78 -15.85 -8.08
N ASN A 11 -10.44 -16.44 -9.23
CA ASN A 11 -9.24 -17.25 -9.39
C ASN A 11 -7.98 -16.40 -9.16
N GLU A 12 -7.97 -15.17 -9.66
CA GLU A 12 -6.87 -14.24 -9.47
C GLU A 12 -6.67 -13.91 -7.98
N TYR A 13 -7.73 -13.55 -7.27
CA TYR A 13 -7.69 -13.28 -5.83
C TYR A 13 -7.27 -14.51 -5.02
N SER A 14 -7.73 -15.70 -5.42
CA SER A 14 -7.32 -16.96 -4.79
C SER A 14 -5.81 -17.21 -4.98
N GLN A 15 -5.31 -17.00 -6.19
CA GLN A 15 -3.87 -17.13 -6.50
C GLN A 15 -3.03 -16.12 -5.72
N LEU A 16 -3.50 -14.89 -5.57
CA LEU A 16 -2.82 -13.88 -4.75
C LEU A 16 -2.75 -14.32 -3.28
N LEU A 17 -3.85 -14.80 -2.70
CA LEU A 17 -3.89 -15.28 -1.30
C LEU A 17 -2.95 -16.44 -1.01
N ASP A 18 -2.70 -17.30 -2.01
CA ASP A 18 -1.79 -18.44 -1.90
C ASP A 18 -0.33 -18.07 -2.18
N ALA A 19 -0.07 -16.89 -2.74
CA ALA A 19 1.26 -16.40 -3.02
C ALA A 19 1.98 -15.90 -1.76
N THR A 20 3.32 -15.88 -1.81
CA THR A 20 4.09 -15.08 -0.85
C THR A 20 3.88 -13.59 -1.11
N TYR A 21 4.10 -12.75 -0.10
CA TYR A 21 3.94 -11.30 -0.24
C TYR A 21 4.79 -10.73 -1.39
N SER A 22 6.04 -11.18 -1.52
CA SER A 22 6.94 -10.79 -2.61
C SER A 22 6.39 -11.17 -3.99
N GLN A 23 5.81 -12.37 -4.13
CA GLN A 23 5.19 -12.82 -5.37
C GLN A 23 3.93 -12.00 -5.70
N ALA A 24 3.09 -11.70 -4.71
CA ALA A 24 1.91 -10.85 -4.89
C ALA A 24 2.29 -9.44 -5.37
N VAL A 25 3.33 -8.83 -4.78
CA VAL A 25 3.85 -7.53 -5.22
C VAL A 25 4.37 -7.60 -6.66
N ALA A 26 5.17 -8.62 -7.00
CA ALA A 26 5.69 -8.80 -8.35
C ALA A 26 4.57 -8.96 -9.39
N TYR A 27 3.52 -9.71 -9.06
CA TYR A 27 2.33 -9.86 -9.89
C TYR A 27 1.63 -8.52 -10.15
N LEU A 28 1.38 -7.74 -9.10
CA LEU A 28 0.68 -6.46 -9.20
C LEU A 28 1.50 -5.41 -9.96
N LEU A 29 2.83 -5.41 -9.81
CA LEU A 29 3.73 -4.58 -10.62
C LEU A 29 3.64 -4.93 -12.11
N ASN A 30 3.56 -6.22 -12.44
CA ASN A 30 3.36 -6.66 -13.82
C ASN A 30 1.96 -6.29 -14.35
N LYS A 31 0.93 -6.38 -13.51
CA LYS A 31 -0.47 -6.11 -13.88
C LYS A 31 -0.73 -4.62 -14.13
N TYR A 32 -0.28 -3.75 -13.23
CA TYR A 32 -0.63 -2.32 -13.25
C TYR A 32 0.50 -1.39 -13.68
N GLY A 33 1.72 -1.92 -13.81
CA GLY A 33 2.92 -1.14 -14.10
C GLY A 33 3.49 -0.43 -12.87
N ALA A 34 4.60 0.28 -13.09
CA ALA A 34 5.28 1.06 -12.05
C ALA A 34 4.44 2.26 -11.58
N VAL A 35 4.60 2.63 -10.31
CA VAL A 35 4.00 3.84 -9.75
C VAL A 35 4.62 5.09 -10.38
N THR A 36 3.80 6.11 -10.62
CA THR A 36 4.17 7.25 -11.49
C THR A 36 4.95 8.35 -10.78
N ASP A 37 4.83 8.46 -9.46
CA ASP A 37 5.48 9.46 -8.62
C ASP A 37 5.65 8.94 -7.19
N ASP A 38 6.48 9.61 -6.40
CA ASP A 38 6.68 9.28 -4.98
C ASP A 38 5.40 9.52 -4.17
N TYR A 39 5.22 8.79 -3.07
CA TYR A 39 4.03 8.92 -2.23
C TYR A 39 3.95 10.32 -1.59
N TYR A 40 5.07 10.76 -1.01
CA TYR A 40 5.24 12.11 -0.49
C TYR A 40 6.35 12.82 -1.26
N LYS A 41 6.32 14.16 -1.31
CA LYS A 41 7.41 14.94 -1.90
C LYS A 41 8.56 15.07 -0.91
N GLU A 42 9.76 14.68 -1.34
CA GLU A 42 11.00 14.68 -0.54
C GLU A 42 11.19 15.96 0.27
N LYS A 43 11.13 17.12 -0.39
CA LYS A 43 11.35 18.41 0.29
C LYS A 43 10.35 18.63 1.44
N SER A 44 9.08 18.29 1.28
CA SER A 44 8.11 18.42 2.38
C SER A 44 8.29 17.34 3.43
N TYR A 45 8.70 16.13 3.04
CA TYR A 45 8.94 15.03 3.98
C TYR A 45 10.08 15.38 4.94
N THR A 46 11.21 15.87 4.41
CA THR A 46 12.36 16.32 5.22
C THR A 46 11.97 17.45 6.17
N ARG A 47 11.25 18.47 5.67
CA ARG A 47 10.78 19.59 6.50
C ARG A 47 9.83 19.13 7.62
N PHE A 48 8.99 18.14 7.35
CA PHE A 48 8.11 17.55 8.37
C PHE A 48 8.93 16.83 9.44
N LEU A 49 9.91 16.02 9.07
CA LEU A 49 10.79 15.34 10.04
C LEU A 49 11.63 16.32 10.89
N ASN A 50 11.95 17.49 10.33
CA ASN A 50 12.60 18.59 11.07
C ASN A 50 11.65 19.39 11.97
N GLY A 51 10.35 19.09 11.96
CA GLY A 51 9.33 19.82 12.73
C GLY A 51 8.97 21.20 12.16
N GLU A 52 9.36 21.52 10.92
CA GLU A 52 9.11 22.82 10.29
C GLU A 52 7.66 22.97 9.79
N ILE A 53 7.00 21.85 9.48
CA ILE A 53 5.63 21.81 8.96
C ILE A 53 4.84 20.67 9.64
N LYS A 54 3.52 20.80 9.68
CA LYS A 54 2.61 19.82 10.32
C LYS A 54 2.05 18.77 9.37
N SER A 55 2.26 18.93 8.06
CA SER A 55 1.74 18.03 7.03
C SER A 55 2.72 17.89 5.87
N ILE A 56 2.64 16.77 5.16
CA ILE A 56 3.52 16.44 4.04
C ILE A 56 2.74 16.56 2.73
N SER A 57 3.37 17.13 1.71
CA SER A 57 2.74 17.20 0.38
C SER A 57 2.81 15.84 -0.30
N LYS A 58 1.69 15.35 -0.82
CA LYS A 58 1.63 14.13 -1.63
C LYS A 58 2.24 14.36 -3.02
N GLY A 59 2.82 13.30 -3.59
CA GLY A 59 3.16 13.28 -5.02
C GLY A 59 1.94 13.05 -5.90
N LYS A 60 2.16 12.98 -7.22
CA LYS A 60 1.15 12.78 -8.26
C LYS A 60 1.07 11.32 -8.71
N TYR A 61 0.89 10.42 -7.74
CA TYR A 61 0.79 8.97 -7.96
C TYR A 61 -0.65 8.46 -8.04
N THR A 62 -1.67 9.31 -7.85
CA THR A 62 -3.03 8.80 -7.72
C THR A 62 -3.59 8.26 -9.03
N ARG A 63 -4.18 7.06 -8.97
CA ARG A 63 -5.01 6.44 -10.02
C ARG A 63 -6.39 6.08 -9.47
N ALA A 64 -6.89 6.87 -8.52
CA ALA A 64 -8.17 6.61 -7.85
C ALA A 64 -9.36 6.58 -8.83
N SER A 65 -9.29 7.31 -9.95
CA SER A 65 -10.30 7.27 -11.02
C SER A 65 -10.42 5.90 -11.70
N GLU A 66 -9.41 5.05 -11.57
CA GLU A 66 -9.40 3.66 -12.06
C GLU A 66 -9.77 2.66 -10.96
N GLY A 67 -10.09 3.13 -9.75
CA GLY A 67 -10.32 2.28 -8.58
C GLY A 67 -9.05 1.73 -7.93
N LEU A 68 -7.88 2.31 -8.25
CA LEU A 68 -6.59 1.85 -7.75
C LEU A 68 -6.09 2.66 -6.55
N TYR A 69 -5.55 1.93 -5.60
CA TYR A 69 -4.84 2.39 -4.42
C TYR A 69 -3.34 2.21 -4.61
N CYS A 70 -2.57 2.99 -3.86
CA CYS A 70 -1.12 2.87 -3.81
C CYS A 70 -0.74 2.25 -2.46
N HIS A 71 -0.03 1.13 -2.51
CA HIS A 71 0.42 0.37 -1.35
C HIS A 71 1.95 0.48 -1.21
N HIS A 72 2.42 0.62 0.03
CA HIS A 72 3.84 0.69 0.35
C HIS A 72 4.41 -0.73 0.49
N ILE A 73 5.34 -1.10 -0.39
CA ILE A 73 5.90 -2.46 -0.44
C ILE A 73 6.57 -2.85 0.89
N SER A 74 7.16 -1.89 1.62
CA SER A 74 7.85 -2.16 2.88
C SER A 74 6.94 -2.27 4.12
N GLU A 75 5.61 -2.33 3.95
CA GLU A 75 4.68 -2.58 5.07
C GLU A 75 4.75 -4.02 5.63
N ASP A 76 5.53 -4.89 4.98
CA ASP A 76 5.96 -6.19 5.54
C ASP A 76 7.04 -6.07 6.62
N LYS A 77 7.64 -4.88 6.77
CA LYS A 77 8.75 -4.59 7.70
C LYS A 77 8.45 -3.43 8.65
N PHE A 78 7.57 -2.52 8.25
CA PHE A 78 7.25 -1.30 8.99
C PHE A 78 5.75 -1.08 9.05
N GLN A 79 5.29 -0.37 10.08
CA GLN A 79 3.86 -0.13 10.27
C GLN A 79 3.49 1.27 9.77
N ASN A 80 2.38 1.35 9.03
CA ASN A 80 1.69 2.59 8.65
C ASN A 80 2.62 3.63 8.02
N LEU A 81 3.29 3.26 6.93
CA LEU A 81 4.27 4.11 6.24
C LEU A 81 3.66 5.39 5.64
N SER A 82 2.34 5.54 5.67
CA SER A 82 1.60 6.74 5.26
C SER A 82 1.01 7.55 6.42
N ASP A 83 1.07 7.07 7.67
CA ASP A 83 0.51 7.79 8.83
C ASP A 83 1.54 8.78 9.39
N LEU A 84 1.17 10.06 9.46
CA LEU A 84 2.05 11.14 9.91
C LEU A 84 2.57 10.95 11.34
N ARG A 85 1.80 10.31 12.22
CA ARG A 85 2.21 10.04 13.61
C ARG A 85 3.35 9.02 13.63
N PHE A 86 3.19 7.93 12.89
CA PHE A 86 4.22 6.88 12.76
C PHE A 86 5.47 7.43 12.08
N ILE A 87 5.33 8.21 11.00
CA ILE A 87 6.46 8.86 10.32
C ILE A 87 7.22 9.77 11.28
N SER A 88 6.53 10.57 12.09
CA SER A 88 7.16 11.48 13.06
C SER A 88 7.85 10.73 14.20
N GLU A 89 7.26 9.64 14.68
CA GLU A 89 7.77 8.84 15.80
C GLU A 89 9.00 8.02 15.39
N PHE A 90 8.89 7.26 14.30
CA PHE A 90 9.92 6.31 13.86
C PHE A 90 10.92 6.91 12.86
N LYS A 91 10.65 8.10 12.35
CA LYS A 91 11.52 8.82 11.40
C LYS A 91 11.95 7.96 10.21
N TYR A 92 10.98 7.26 9.61
CA TYR A 92 11.23 6.38 8.49
C TYR A 92 11.98 7.09 7.35
N SER A 93 12.92 6.38 6.73
CA SER A 93 13.67 6.90 5.58
C SER A 93 12.72 7.29 4.46
N TYR A 94 12.99 8.44 3.82
CA TYR A 94 12.26 8.86 2.62
C TYR A 94 12.33 7.82 1.49
N ASN A 95 13.34 6.95 1.48
CA ASN A 95 13.47 5.89 0.47
C ASN A 95 12.20 5.03 0.37
N TYR A 96 11.51 4.74 1.47
CA TYR A 96 10.27 3.95 1.47
C TYR A 96 9.09 4.68 0.83
N GLN A 97 9.17 6.00 0.64
CA GLN A 97 8.16 6.80 -0.03
C GLN A 97 8.38 6.89 -1.54
N LYS A 98 9.54 6.44 -2.03
CA LYS A 98 9.87 6.49 -3.46
C LYS A 98 8.99 5.54 -4.25
N LYS A 99 8.64 5.92 -5.48
CA LYS A 99 7.78 5.14 -6.38
C LYS A 99 8.25 3.70 -6.61
N GLU A 100 9.55 3.42 -6.53
CA GLU A 100 10.11 2.06 -6.65
C GLU A 100 9.77 1.16 -5.45
N ASN A 101 9.33 1.73 -4.33
CA ASN A 101 8.87 1.04 -3.12
C ASN A 101 7.35 1.05 -2.99
N LEU A 102 6.63 1.33 -4.08
CA LEU A 102 5.18 1.40 -4.13
C LEU A 102 4.63 0.45 -5.21
N VAL A 103 3.39 -0.01 -5.01
CA VAL A 103 2.67 -0.83 -5.98
C VAL A 103 1.19 -0.41 -6.04
N TYR A 104 0.60 -0.48 -7.23
CA TYR A 104 -0.84 -0.28 -7.40
C TYR A 104 -1.62 -1.56 -7.10
N CYS A 105 -2.80 -1.41 -6.50
CA CYS A 105 -3.73 -2.50 -6.23
C CYS A 105 -5.17 -1.97 -6.17
N ASP A 106 -6.16 -2.80 -6.49
CA ASP A 106 -7.56 -2.55 -6.17
C ASP A 106 -7.83 -2.79 -4.67
N LEU A 107 -9.04 -2.47 -4.21
CA LEU A 107 -9.42 -2.60 -2.79
C LEU A 107 -9.26 -4.03 -2.24
N ILE A 108 -9.63 -5.04 -3.05
CA ILE A 108 -9.58 -6.45 -2.63
C ILE A 108 -8.15 -6.95 -2.65
N GLU A 109 -7.37 -6.59 -3.66
CA GLU A 109 -5.94 -6.87 -3.72
C GLU A 109 -5.21 -6.24 -2.53
N HIS A 110 -5.55 -5.00 -2.16
CA HIS A 110 -4.97 -4.33 -0.98
C HIS A 110 -5.29 -5.07 0.32
N LEU A 111 -6.53 -5.56 0.46
CA LEU A 111 -6.94 -6.42 1.58
C LEU A 111 -6.11 -7.72 1.62
N ILE A 112 -5.93 -8.35 0.47
CA ILE A 112 -5.16 -9.58 0.33
C ILE A 112 -3.69 -9.35 0.72
N LEU A 113 -3.06 -8.26 0.25
CA LEU A 113 -1.70 -7.91 0.64
C LEU A 113 -1.54 -7.82 2.16
N HIS A 114 -2.44 -7.10 2.85
CA HIS A 114 -2.40 -7.01 4.31
C HIS A 114 -2.66 -8.36 5.00
N ALA A 115 -3.52 -9.21 4.45
CA ALA A 115 -3.76 -10.55 4.99
C ALA A 115 -2.51 -11.45 4.87
N ILE A 116 -1.82 -11.41 3.72
CA ILE A 116 -0.58 -12.16 3.50
C ILE A 116 0.53 -11.66 4.41
N ILE A 117 0.75 -10.34 4.51
CA ILE A 117 1.71 -9.76 5.45
C ILE A 117 1.42 -10.21 6.88
N THR A 118 0.15 -10.16 7.29
CA THR A 118 -0.27 -10.58 8.64
C THR A 118 0.09 -12.05 8.88
N LYS A 119 -0.22 -12.92 7.91
CA LYS A 119 0.08 -14.35 7.98
C LYS A 119 1.59 -14.61 8.06
N GLU A 120 2.39 -14.02 7.17
CA GLU A 120 3.84 -14.25 7.09
C GLU A 120 4.60 -13.68 8.29
N SER A 121 4.13 -12.57 8.85
CA SER A 121 4.74 -11.91 10.01
C SER A 121 4.21 -12.41 11.37
N ASN A 122 3.37 -13.45 11.39
CA ASN A 122 2.68 -13.93 12.60
C ASN A 122 1.95 -12.79 13.35
N GLY A 123 1.33 -11.87 12.62
CA GLY A 123 0.54 -10.76 13.16
C GLY A 123 1.35 -9.53 13.57
N GLN A 124 2.66 -9.50 13.36
CA GLN A 124 3.49 -8.34 13.69
C GLN A 124 3.19 -7.14 12.77
N PHE A 125 2.91 -7.39 11.49
CA PHE A 125 2.63 -6.37 10.48
C PHE A 125 1.28 -6.63 9.77
N GLY A 126 0.86 -5.73 8.88
CA GLY A 126 -0.37 -5.87 8.07
C GLY A 126 -1.68 -5.48 8.76
N VAL A 127 -1.88 -5.87 10.03
CA VAL A 127 -3.15 -5.60 10.77
C VAL A 127 -3.42 -4.10 10.93
N ALA A 128 -2.39 -3.30 11.18
CA ALA A 128 -2.55 -1.87 11.37
C ALA A 128 -3.00 -1.17 10.07
N GLY A 129 -2.42 -1.54 8.93
CA GLY A 129 -2.82 -1.03 7.61
C GLY A 129 -4.27 -1.38 7.27
N LEU A 130 -4.68 -2.64 7.53
CA LEU A 130 -6.08 -3.07 7.43
C LEU A 130 -7.02 -2.17 8.25
N CYS A 131 -6.69 -1.91 9.52
CA CYS A 131 -7.53 -1.14 10.42
C CYS A 131 -7.58 0.35 10.10
N GLN A 132 -6.50 0.92 9.57
CA GLN A 132 -6.41 2.36 9.29
C GLN A 132 -6.94 2.74 7.91
N MET A 133 -6.78 1.87 6.92
CA MET A 133 -7.13 2.19 5.53
C MET A 133 -8.42 1.52 5.08
N ILE A 134 -8.60 0.23 5.36
CA ILE A 134 -9.70 -0.55 4.80
C ILE A 134 -10.94 -0.48 5.70
N LYS A 135 -10.77 -0.71 7.01
CA LYS A 135 -11.91 -0.69 7.94
C LYS A 135 -12.74 0.61 7.86
N PRO A 136 -12.15 1.82 7.79
CA PRO A 136 -12.95 3.04 7.67
C PRO A 136 -13.78 3.11 6.38
N THR A 137 -13.25 2.60 5.25
CA THR A 137 -13.95 2.65 3.95
C THR A 137 -15.22 1.78 3.87
N VAL A 138 -15.47 0.91 4.85
CA VAL A 138 -16.63 0.01 4.91
C VAL A 138 -17.67 0.46 5.94
N ILE A 139 -17.29 1.35 6.87
CA ILE A 139 -18.15 1.81 7.96
C ILE A 139 -18.82 3.15 7.63
N ASP A 140 -18.31 3.87 6.62
CA ASP A 140 -18.89 5.09 6.07
C ASP A 140 -20.02 4.78 5.05
#